data_AF-A0A7W9YQD5-F1
#
_entry.id   AF-A0A7W9YQD5-F1
#
_cell.length_a   1.000
_cell.length_b   1.000
_cell.length_c   1.000
_cell.angle_alpha   90.00
_cell.angle_beta   90.00
_cell.angle_gamma   90.00
#
_symmetry.space_group_name_H-M   'P 1'
#
loop_
_entity.id
_entity.type
_entity.pdbx_description
1 polymer ?
#
loop_
_entity_poly.entity_id
_entity_poly.type
_entity_poly.pdbx_seq_one_letter_code
_entity_poly.pdbx_strand_id
1 'polypeptide(L)'
;MNVLEQDKKLAEKLWECGCIYLDRSRVAWVSARFDDAERWMTEFQRCKRDLDELVRKKEEHDRLIEIVEAMREKGIDIAIVMRKGNE
;
A
#
# COMPACT_ATOMS: atom_id res chain seq x y z
N MET A 1 3.52 -2.93 -16.25
CA MET A 1 3.28 -3.20 -14.83
C MET A 1 1.77 -3.18 -14.58
N ASN A 2 1.14 -4.33 -14.31
CA ASN A 2 -0.31 -4.43 -14.15
C ASN A 2 -0.68 -4.18 -12.68
N VAL A 3 -1.21 -2.99 -12.35
CA VAL A 3 -1.65 -2.62 -10.99
C VAL A 3 -3.14 -2.37 -11.06
N LEU A 4 -3.91 -2.96 -10.14
CA LEU A 4 -5.35 -2.75 -10.09
C LEU A 4 -5.63 -1.26 -9.86
N GLU A 5 -6.61 -0.72 -10.57
CA GLU A 5 -6.95 0.70 -10.50
C GLU A 5 -7.35 1.14 -9.08
N GLN A 6 -7.93 0.23 -8.30
CA GLN A 6 -8.28 0.47 -6.90
C GLN A 6 -7.02 0.63 -6.02
N ASP A 7 -5.98 -0.18 -6.24
CA ASP A 7 -4.74 -0.10 -5.49
C ASP A 7 -3.99 1.20 -5.80
N LYS A 8 -4.03 1.66 -7.06
CA LYS A 8 -3.46 2.97 -7.43
C LYS A 8 -4.16 4.12 -6.71
N LYS A 9 -5.49 4.14 -6.72
CA LYS A 9 -6.29 5.16 -6.01
C LYS A 9 -6.04 5.15 -4.51
N LEU A 10 -5.92 3.96 -3.93
CA LEU A 10 -5.61 3.83 -2.52
C LEU A 10 -4.19 4.33 -2.21
N ALA A 11 -3.20 3.97 -3.03
CA ALA A 11 -1.83 4.46 -2.89
C ALA A 11 -1.74 5.98 -3.00
N GLU A 12 -2.42 6.58 -3.98
CA GLU A 12 -2.48 8.04 -4.16
C GLU A 12 -3.07 8.71 -2.92
N LYS A 13 -4.22 8.22 -2.43
CA LYS A 13 -4.85 8.74 -1.22
C LYS A 13 -3.95 8.64 0.02
N LEU A 14 -3.29 7.50 0.21
CA LEU A 14 -2.39 7.28 1.34
C LEU A 14 -1.16 8.20 1.26
N TRP A 15 -0.62 8.41 0.05
CA TRP A 15 0.48 9.32 -0.20
C TRP A 15 0.10 10.77 0.11
N GLU A 16 -1.04 11.25 -0.41
CA GLU A 16 -1.54 12.60 -0.13
C GLU A 16 -1.74 12.83 1.37
N CYS A 17 -2.40 11.88 2.06
CA CYS A 17 -2.62 11.96 3.49
C CYS A 17 -1.29 11.97 4.27
N GLY A 18 -0.33 11.12 3.89
CA GLY A 18 1.00 11.07 4.47
C GLY A 18 1.73 12.41 4.37
N CYS A 19 1.70 13.05 3.19
CA CYS A 19 2.29 14.37 2.98
C CYS A 19 1.65 15.44 3.88
N ILE A 20 0.32 15.45 3.98
CA ILE A 20 -0.42 16.39 4.84
C ILE A 20 -0.04 16.20 6.32
N TYR A 21 0.05 14.97 6.80
CA TYR A 21 0.41 14.70 8.19
C TYR A 21 1.84 15.09 8.52
N LEU A 22 2.79 14.87 7.61
CA LEU A 22 4.16 15.36 7.77
C LEU A 22 4.23 16.88 7.87
N ASP A 23 3.50 17.60 7.00
CA ASP A 23 3.48 19.06 7.05
C ASP A 23 2.87 19.57 8.36
N ARG A 24 1.75 18.99 8.80
CA ARG A 24 1.12 19.33 10.08
C ARG A 24 2.02 19.05 11.28
N SER A 25 2.73 17.93 11.26
CA SER A 25 3.72 17.59 12.28
C SER A 25 4.82 18.66 12.35
N ARG A 26 5.38 19.03 11.19
CA ARG A 26 6.40 20.07 11.10
C ARG A 26 5.88 21.41 11.63
N VAL A 27 4.68 21.82 11.25
CA VAL A 27 4.05 23.07 11.73
C VAL A 27 3.85 23.06 13.26
N ALA A 28 3.37 21.94 13.81
CA ALA A 28 3.21 21.77 15.24
C ALA A 28 4.56 21.86 15.98
N TRP A 29 5.59 21.22 15.45
CA TRP A 29 6.94 21.24 15.99
C TRP A 29 7.51 22.66 16.09
N VAL A 30 7.48 23.43 14.99
CA VAL A 30 7.99 24.82 15.00
C VAL A 30 7.16 25.77 15.87
N SER A 31 5.93 25.37 16.21
CA SER A 31 5.05 26.10 17.14
C SER A 31 5.20 25.65 18.59
N ALA A 32 6.18 24.80 18.92
CA ALA A 32 6.38 24.17 20.23
C ALA A 32 5.15 23.38 20.75
N ARG A 33 4.28 22.91 19.85
CA ARG A 33 3.15 22.02 20.16
C ARG A 33 3.57 20.57 19.94
N PHE A 34 4.40 20.05 20.85
CA PHE A 34 5.05 18.75 20.65
C PHE A 34 4.08 17.57 20.65
N ASP A 35 3.05 17.59 21.51
CA ASP A 35 2.01 16.55 21.52
C ASP A 35 1.26 16.46 20.18
N ASP A 36 0.95 17.61 19.58
CA ASP A 36 0.34 17.68 18.24
C ASP A 36 1.31 17.13 17.18
N ALA A 37 2.60 17.44 17.29
CA ALA A 37 3.62 16.95 16.36
C ALA A 37 3.72 15.41 16.41
N GLU A 38 3.80 14.83 17.60
CA GLU A 38 3.83 13.38 17.80
C GLU A 38 2.56 12.69 17.30
N ARG A 39 1.40 13.30 17.54
CA ARG A 39 0.12 12.82 17.01
C ARG A 39 0.13 12.75 15.49
N TRP A 40 0.56 13.82 14.81
CA TRP A 40 0.60 13.84 13.35
C TRP A 40 1.66 12.88 12.78
N MET A 41 2.80 12.71 13.46
CA MET A 41 3.79 11.69 13.09
C MET A 41 3.21 10.27 13.16
N THR A 42 2.38 10.00 14.16
CA THR A 42 1.70 8.70 14.29
C THR A 42 0.77 8.43 13.11
N GLU A 43 0.00 9.44 12.67
CA GLU A 43 -0.88 9.29 11.49
C GLU A 43 -0.07 9.12 10.19
N PHE A 44 1.03 9.84 10.02
CA PHE A 44 1.95 9.62 8.90
C PHE A 44 2.49 8.18 8.88
N GLN A 45 2.91 7.65 10.04
CA GLN A 45 3.42 6.29 10.14
C GLN A 45 2.36 5.24 9.78
N ARG A 46 1.07 5.50 10.06
CA ARG A 46 -0.03 4.65 9.60
C ARG A 46 -0.13 4.64 8.08
N CYS A 47 -0.16 5.82 7.44
CA CYS A 47 -0.19 5.92 5.98
C CYS A 47 0.99 5.20 5.32
N LYS A 48 2.20 5.35 5.90
CA LYS A 48 3.39 4.64 5.41
C LYS A 48 3.22 3.12 5.51
N ARG A 49 2.75 2.61 6.65
CA ARG A 49 2.56 1.17 6.84
C ARG A 49 1.56 0.59 5.83
N ASP A 50 0.48 1.32 5.56
CA ASP A 50 -0.52 0.87 4.59
C ASP A 50 0.04 0.90 3.16
N LEU A 51 0.88 1.88 2.82
CA LEU A 51 1.62 1.91 1.55
C LEU A 51 2.61 0.76 1.42
N ASP A 52 3.39 0.49 2.47
CA ASP A 52 4.35 -0.62 2.50
C ASP A 52 3.62 -1.97 2.31
N GLU A 53 2.42 -2.13 2.87
CA GLU A 53 1.58 -3.32 2.67
C GLU A 53 1.07 -3.45 1.23
N LEU A 54 0.69 -2.33 0.58
CA LEU A 54 0.32 -2.36 -0.84
C LEU A 54 1.49 -2.79 -1.72
N VAL A 55 2.70 -2.31 -1.44
CA VAL A 55 3.92 -2.74 -2.14
C VAL A 55 4.15 -4.24 -1.93
N ARG A 56 4.05 -4.74 -0.69
CA ARG A 56 4.24 -6.16 -0.37
C ARG A 56 3.25 -7.05 -1.12
N LYS A 57 1.96 -6.67 -1.17
CA LYS A 57 0.93 -7.40 -1.94
C LYS A 57 1.23 -7.42 -3.44
N LYS A 58 1.73 -6.31 -3.98
CA LYS A 58 2.11 -6.21 -5.38
C LYS A 58 3.28 -7.13 -5.72
N GLU A 59 4.32 -7.17 -4.89
CA GLU A 59 5.45 -8.08 -5.05
C GLU A 59 5.03 -9.56 -4.95
N GLU A 60 4.14 -9.88 -4.02
CA GLU A 60 3.59 -11.24 -3.91
C GLU A 60 2.79 -11.64 -5.15
N HIS A 61 1.93 -10.76 -5.63
CA HIS A 61 1.19 -10.98 -6.87
C HIS A 61 2.13 -11.20 -8.07
N ASP A 62 3.16 -10.37 -8.22
CA ASP A 62 4.09 -10.48 -9.35
C ASP A 62 4.88 -11.80 -9.32
N ARG A 63 5.31 -12.24 -8.13
CA ARG A 63 5.90 -13.59 -7.95
C ARG A 63 4.93 -14.71 -8.33
N LEU A 64 3.65 -14.59 -7.97
CA LEU A 64 2.64 -15.60 -8.32
C LEU A 64 2.40 -15.67 -9.84
N ILE A 65 2.41 -14.52 -10.52
CA ILE A 65 2.28 -14.47 -11.99
C ILE A 65 3.45 -15.19 -12.65
N GLU A 66 4.69 -14.95 -12.21
CA GLU A 66 5.88 -15.64 -12.73
C GLU A 66 5.75 -17.18 -12.60
N ILE A 67 5.24 -17.65 -11.46
CA ILE A 67 5.01 -19.08 -11.22
C ILE A 67 3.95 -19.64 -12.18
N VAL A 68 2.82 -18.92 -12.34
CA VAL A 68 1.74 -19.33 -13.24
C VAL A 68 2.23 -19.40 -14.69
N GLU A 69 3.01 -18.42 -15.13
CA GLU A 69 3.62 -18.40 -16.46
C GLU A 69 4.56 -19.60 -16.66
N ALA A 70 5.45 -19.87 -15.71
CA ALA A 70 6.39 -21.00 -15.77
C ALA A 70 5.68 -22.38 -15.79
N MET A 71 4.55 -22.51 -15.10
CA MET A 71 3.73 -23.73 -15.14
C MET A 71 2.97 -23.87 -16.46
N ARG A 72 2.47 -22.76 -17.02
CA ARG A 72 1.79 -22.73 -18.32
C ARG A 72 2.74 -23.14 -19.45
N GLU A 73 4.00 -22.71 -19.41
CA GLU A 73 5.05 -23.14 -20.35
C GLU A 73 5.30 -24.65 -20.31
N LYS A 74 5.08 -25.28 -19.15
CA LYS A 74 5.19 -26.74 -18.98
C LYS A 74 3.91 -27.49 -19.38
N GLY A 75 2.93 -26.81 -19.96
CA GLY A 75 1.65 -27.39 -20.37
C GLY A 75 0.71 -27.72 -19.20
N ILE A 76 0.96 -27.15 -18.01
CA ILE A 76 0.08 -27.31 -16.85
C ILE A 76 -1.00 -26.24 -16.93
N ASP A 77 -2.26 -26.67 -17.02
CA ASP A 77 -3.41 -25.76 -17.02
C ASP A 77 -3.75 -25.33 -15.58
N ILE A 78 -3.78 -24.02 -15.34
CA ILE A 78 -4.04 -23.44 -14.02
C ILE A 78 -5.30 -22.59 -14.09
N ALA A 79 -6.32 -23.03 -13.35
CA ALA A 79 -7.49 -22.21 -13.09
C ALA A 79 -7.24 -21.32 -11.86
N ILE A 80 -7.19 -20.00 -12.05
CA ILE A 80 -7.16 -19.04 -10.92
C ILE A 80 -8.59 -18.93 -10.36
N VAL A 81 -8.81 -19.52 -9.18
CA VAL A 81 -10.10 -19.43 -8.47
C VAL A 81 -10.07 -18.21 -7.55
N MET A 82 -10.67 -17.09 -7.97
CA MET A 82 -10.88 -15.95 -7.07
C MET A 82 -12.01 -16.29 -6.08
N ARG A 83 -11.68 -16.54 -4.81
CA ARG A 83 -12.68 -16.51 -3.75
C ARG A 83 -13.03 -15.04 -3.45
N LYS A 84 -14.31 -14.68 -3.61
CA LYS A 84 -14.84 -13.45 -3.00
C LYS A 84 -14.72 -13.64 -1.48
N GLY A 85 -13.89 -12.83 -0.83
CA GLY A 85 -13.83 -12.78 0.64
C GLY A 85 -15.21 -12.40 1.16
N ASN A 86 -15.68 -13.11 2.19
CA ASN A 86 -16.91 -12.76 2.89
C ASN A 86 -16.79 -11.33 3.44
N GLU A 87 -17.82 -10.53 3.14
CA GLU A 87 -18.11 -9.22 3.75
C GLU A 87 -18.26 -9.33 5.28
#